data_AF-A0A3B8XTG2-F1
#
_entry.id   AF-A0A3B8XTG2-F1
#
_cell.length_a   1.000
_cell.length_b   1.000
_cell.length_c   1.000
_cell.angle_alpha   90.00
_cell.angle_beta   90.00
_cell.angle_gamma   90.00
#
_symmetry.space_group_name_H-M   'P 1'
#
loop_
_entity.id
_entity.type
_entity.pdbx_description
1 polymer ?
#
loop_
_entity_poly.entity_id
_entity_poly.type
_entity_poly.pdbx_seq_one_letter_code
_entity_poly.pdbx_strand_id
1 'polypeptide(L)'
;MTEVAANTIKHGDCVMGMQELPEACADLVICDPPYNLNKDFGEWKEKDRKAEWLPWCKSWLAECDRILRPGGNIFVYGIHHHLCWIQCHMYQMGLTYRRQIIWYYENGFAGYRRSLAAHYEPLLWFSKGEDYTYDPIREPYKSTERLKHKITKNGKVWTPHPEGRLASRSRSLSMPREERPHTLPVSALSVSCDNPITLPTSRTALRVR
;
A
#
# COMPACT_ATOMS: atom_id res chain seq x y z
N MET A 1 -26.20 4.35 13.04
CA MET A 1 -24.94 4.08 12.31
C MET A 1 -25.31 3.88 10.86
N THR A 2 -24.80 4.72 9.96
CA THR A 2 -25.08 4.62 8.53
C THR A 2 -24.39 3.36 8.01
N GLU A 3 -25.16 2.39 7.54
CA GLU A 3 -24.64 1.14 6.99
C GLU A 3 -23.95 1.44 5.65
N VAL A 4 -22.64 1.21 5.56
CA VAL A 4 -21.88 1.39 4.32
C VAL A 4 -22.06 0.12 3.49
N ALA A 5 -22.66 0.25 2.31
CA ALA A 5 -22.83 -0.88 1.40
C ALA A 5 -21.46 -1.48 1.02
N ALA A 6 -21.20 -2.69 1.50
CA ALA A 6 -20.01 -3.45 1.16
C ALA A 6 -19.98 -3.82 -0.33
N ASN A 7 -18.79 -4.14 -0.83
CA ASN A 7 -18.48 -4.57 -2.19
C ASN A 7 -18.92 -3.61 -3.31
N THR A 8 -19.04 -2.32 -2.99
CA THR A 8 -19.40 -1.28 -3.96
C THR A 8 -18.20 -0.42 -4.31
N ILE A 9 -18.17 0.09 -5.55
CA ILE A 9 -17.22 1.10 -6.00
C ILE A 9 -17.96 2.43 -6.08
N LYS A 10 -17.53 3.42 -5.28
CA LYS A 10 -18.02 4.79 -5.41
C LYS A 10 -17.14 5.58 -6.39
N HIS A 11 -17.79 6.24 -7.34
CA HIS A 11 -17.14 7.16 -8.27
C HIS A 11 -17.31 8.59 -7.76
N GLY A 12 -16.20 9.31 -7.56
CA GLY A 12 -16.20 10.65 -6.99
C GLY A 12 -14.91 10.93 -6.24
N ASP A 13 -14.86 12.07 -5.54
CA ASP A 13 -13.65 12.55 -4.85
C ASP A 13 -13.32 11.63 -3.71
N CYS A 14 -12.08 11.15 -3.66
CA CYS A 14 -11.73 10.17 -2.64
C CYS A 14 -11.76 10.79 -1.25
N VAL A 15 -11.43 12.08 -1.10
CA VAL A 15 -11.52 12.80 0.18
C VAL A 15 -12.99 12.97 0.55
N MET A 16 -13.84 13.51 -0.35
CA MET A 16 -15.27 13.67 -0.09
C MET A 16 -15.98 12.34 0.16
N GLY A 17 -15.67 11.32 -0.63
CA GLY A 17 -16.23 9.98 -0.50
C GLY A 17 -15.81 9.28 0.80
N MET A 18 -14.59 9.54 1.29
CA MET A 18 -14.18 9.07 2.61
C MET A 18 -14.84 9.87 3.74
N GLN A 19 -15.09 11.17 3.58
CA GLN A 19 -15.81 11.99 4.56
C GLN A 19 -17.22 11.48 4.85
N GLU A 20 -17.87 10.84 3.87
CA GLU A 20 -19.16 10.16 4.05
C GLU A 20 -19.08 8.87 4.87
N LEU A 21 -17.89 8.28 5.03
CA LEU A 21 -17.71 7.05 5.79
C LEU A 21 -17.69 7.34 7.30
N PRO A 22 -18.27 6.45 8.13
CA PRO A 22 -18.15 6.53 9.58
C PRO A 22 -16.69 6.50 10.03
N GLU A 23 -16.39 7.13 11.16
CA GLU A 23 -15.08 6.99 11.81
C GLU A 23 -14.84 5.54 12.23
N ALA A 24 -13.57 5.13 12.27
CA ALA A 24 -13.15 3.79 12.72
C ALA A 24 -14.00 2.65 12.11
N CYS A 25 -14.25 2.71 10.80
CA CYS A 25 -15.04 1.72 10.09
C CYS A 25 -14.19 0.67 9.36
N ALA A 26 -12.93 0.96 9.04
CA ALA A 26 -12.06 0.13 8.21
C ALA A 26 -10.95 -0.57 9.01
N ASP A 27 -10.73 -1.87 8.74
CA ASP A 27 -9.59 -2.64 9.29
C ASP A 27 -8.31 -2.44 8.47
N LEU A 28 -8.46 -2.17 7.17
CA LEU A 28 -7.37 -2.08 6.21
C LEU A 28 -7.68 -0.98 5.19
N VAL A 29 -6.74 -0.06 4.98
CA VAL A 29 -6.78 0.94 3.91
C VAL A 29 -5.61 0.70 2.95
N ILE A 30 -5.88 0.61 1.66
CA ILE A 30 -4.84 0.48 0.61
C ILE A 30 -4.96 1.66 -0.34
N CYS A 31 -3.90 2.44 -0.46
CA CYS A 31 -3.85 3.67 -1.25
C CYS A 31 -2.85 3.55 -2.40
N ASP A 32 -3.33 3.76 -3.63
CA ASP A 32 -2.51 3.90 -4.84
C ASP A 32 -2.77 5.27 -5.49
N PRO A 33 -2.12 6.35 -5.00
CA PRO A 33 -2.35 7.71 -5.49
C PRO A 33 -1.53 8.02 -6.75
N PRO A 34 -1.85 9.09 -7.51
CA PRO A 34 -0.96 9.62 -8.54
C PRO A 34 0.41 9.99 -7.93
N TYR A 35 1.48 9.81 -8.70
CA TYR A 35 2.86 9.88 -8.19
C TYR A 35 3.58 11.20 -8.46
N ASN A 36 2.92 12.20 -9.07
CA ASN A 36 3.49 13.51 -9.39
C ASN A 36 4.68 13.47 -10.37
N LEU A 37 4.61 12.56 -11.35
CA LEU A 37 5.64 12.26 -12.35
C LEU A 37 5.60 13.15 -13.61
N ASN A 38 4.74 14.17 -13.65
CA ASN A 38 4.37 14.91 -14.87
C ASN A 38 3.64 14.06 -15.91
N LYS A 39 2.96 13.00 -15.48
CA LYS A 39 2.13 12.22 -16.40
C LYS A 39 0.87 13.02 -16.73
N ASP A 40 0.46 12.89 -17.98
CA ASP A 40 -0.83 13.38 -18.46
C ASP A 40 -1.83 12.22 -18.29
N PHE A 41 -2.74 12.38 -17.34
CA PHE A 41 -3.83 11.43 -17.11
C PHE A 41 -5.14 11.92 -17.75
N GLY A 42 -5.05 12.77 -18.79
CA GLY A 42 -6.19 13.41 -19.44
C GLY A 42 -6.51 14.74 -18.76
N GLU A 43 -7.61 14.79 -18.02
CA GLU A 43 -8.04 16.02 -17.35
C GLU A 43 -7.10 16.42 -16.21
N TRP A 44 -6.48 15.44 -15.54
CA TRP A 44 -5.44 15.70 -14.54
C TRP A 44 -4.06 15.79 -15.18
N LYS A 45 -3.60 17.03 -15.31
CA LYS A 45 -2.24 17.36 -15.73
C LYS A 45 -1.37 17.57 -14.50
N GLU A 46 -0.66 16.51 -14.07
CA GLU A 46 0.24 16.59 -12.92
C GLU A 46 1.25 17.74 -13.04
N LYS A 47 1.70 18.02 -14.27
CA LYS A 47 2.65 19.09 -14.57
C LYS A 47 2.17 20.46 -14.08
N ASP A 48 0.88 20.74 -14.18
CA ASP A 48 0.32 22.06 -13.90
C ASP A 48 -0.04 22.22 -12.41
N ARG A 49 -0.13 21.10 -11.66
CA ARG A 49 -0.62 21.06 -10.27
C ARG A 49 0.36 20.40 -9.29
N LYS A 50 1.65 20.40 -9.61
CA LYS A 50 2.70 19.77 -8.78
C LYS A 50 2.72 20.20 -7.33
N ALA A 51 2.52 21.50 -7.08
CA ALA A 51 2.57 22.08 -5.76
C ALA A 51 1.37 21.63 -4.89
N GLU A 52 0.25 21.29 -5.53
CA GLU A 52 -0.98 20.88 -4.86
C GLU A 52 -0.96 19.39 -4.46
N TRP A 53 -0.12 18.59 -5.11
CA TRP A 53 -0.04 17.14 -4.89
C TRP A 53 0.21 16.78 -3.42
N LEU A 54 1.23 17.37 -2.79
CA LEU A 54 1.56 17.02 -1.40
C LEU A 54 0.47 17.47 -0.41
N PRO A 55 -0.04 18.73 -0.45
CA PRO A 55 -1.20 19.12 0.35
C PRO A 55 -2.42 18.21 0.17
N TRP A 56 -2.74 17.83 -1.07
CA TRP A 56 -3.84 16.90 -1.35
C TRP A 56 -3.56 15.50 -0.82
N CYS A 57 -2.31 15.04 -0.85
CA CYS A 57 -1.94 13.79 -0.21
C CYS A 57 -2.17 13.78 1.29
N LYS A 58 -1.87 14.91 1.95
CA LYS A 58 -2.12 15.06 3.38
C LYS A 58 -3.62 15.03 3.69
N SER A 59 -4.48 15.60 2.84
CA SER A 59 -5.92 15.59 3.08
C SER A 59 -6.52 14.18 2.99
N TRP A 60 -6.16 13.37 1.99
CA TRP A 60 -6.69 12.01 1.94
C TRP A 60 -6.08 11.10 3.02
N LEU A 61 -4.83 11.34 3.43
CA LEU A 61 -4.22 10.63 4.56
C LEU A 61 -4.95 10.91 5.87
N ALA A 62 -5.35 12.16 6.12
CA ALA A 62 -6.12 12.53 7.31
C ALA A 62 -7.45 11.77 7.38
N GLU A 63 -8.17 11.66 6.27
CA GLU A 63 -9.40 10.86 6.20
C GLU A 63 -9.12 9.35 6.38
N CYS A 64 -8.01 8.84 5.82
CA CYS A 64 -7.60 7.45 6.02
C CYS A 64 -7.33 7.15 7.51
N ASP A 65 -6.66 8.05 8.24
CA ASP A 65 -6.47 7.87 9.68
C ASP A 65 -7.82 7.91 10.42
N ARG A 66 -8.72 8.85 10.09
CA ARG A 66 -10.05 8.94 10.73
C ARG A 66 -10.88 7.66 10.58
N ILE A 67 -10.93 7.08 9.38
CA ILE A 67 -11.74 5.89 9.09
C ILE A 67 -11.08 4.58 9.54
N LEU A 68 -9.77 4.57 9.79
CA LEU A 68 -9.07 3.40 10.34
C LEU A 68 -9.49 3.15 11.79
N ARG A 69 -9.82 1.89 12.06
CA ARG A 69 -9.97 1.38 13.43
C ARG A 69 -8.63 1.41 14.17
N PRO A 70 -8.62 1.54 15.51
CA PRO A 70 -7.43 1.22 16.30
C PRO A 70 -6.94 -0.19 15.96
N GLY A 71 -5.64 -0.33 15.68
CA GLY A 71 -5.03 -1.57 15.20
C GLY A 71 -5.21 -1.87 13.70
N GLY A 72 -5.94 -1.02 12.98
CA GLY A 72 -6.07 -1.10 11.53
C GLY A 72 -4.77 -0.77 10.80
N ASN A 73 -4.62 -1.32 9.60
CA ASN A 73 -3.42 -1.18 8.78
C ASN A 73 -3.66 -0.23 7.60
N ILE A 74 -2.63 0.53 7.21
CA ILE A 74 -2.62 1.32 5.99
C ILE A 74 -1.41 0.99 5.13
N PHE A 75 -1.66 0.79 3.84
CA PHE A 75 -0.66 0.57 2.81
C PHE A 75 -0.70 1.72 1.81
N VAL A 76 0.45 2.33 1.52
CA VAL A 76 0.55 3.46 0.58
C VAL A 76 1.59 3.18 -0.48
N TYR A 77 1.14 3.04 -1.72
CA TYR A 77 2.01 2.94 -2.88
C TYR A 77 2.64 4.29 -3.20
N GLY A 78 3.79 4.24 -3.87
CA GLY A 78 4.43 5.44 -4.39
C GLY A 78 5.71 5.15 -5.13
N ILE A 79 6.41 6.22 -5.46
CA ILE A 79 7.75 6.15 -6.03
C ILE A 79 8.78 6.60 -5.00
N HIS A 80 9.99 6.05 -5.12
CA HIS A 80 11.13 6.36 -4.26
C HIS A 80 11.42 7.87 -4.11
N HIS A 81 11.06 8.68 -5.11
CA HIS A 81 11.32 10.12 -5.11
C HIS A 81 10.40 10.91 -4.16
N HIS A 82 9.10 10.61 -4.15
CA HIS A 82 8.10 11.42 -3.43
C HIS A 82 7.50 10.72 -2.21
N LEU A 83 7.61 9.39 -2.14
CA LEU A 83 7.05 8.59 -1.04
C LEU A 83 7.68 8.93 0.31
N CYS A 84 8.89 9.48 0.35
CA CYS A 84 9.53 9.94 1.57
C CYS A 84 8.73 11.06 2.27
N TRP A 85 8.12 11.99 1.52
CA TRP A 85 7.30 13.06 2.11
C TRP A 85 6.02 12.50 2.74
N ILE A 86 5.42 11.51 2.10
CA ILE A 86 4.27 10.79 2.64
C ILE A 86 4.65 10.05 3.91
N GLN A 87 5.77 9.33 3.90
CA GLN A 87 6.27 8.62 5.08
C GLN A 87 6.50 9.56 6.27
N CYS A 88 7.17 10.69 6.04
CA CYS A 88 7.38 11.71 7.08
C CYS A 88 6.04 12.24 7.64
N HIS A 89 5.05 12.46 6.77
CA HIS A 89 3.75 12.93 7.22
C HIS A 89 3.00 11.88 8.06
N MET A 90 3.05 10.60 7.66
CA MET A 90 2.44 9.51 8.44
C MET A 90 3.05 9.40 9.85
N TYR A 91 4.35 9.63 10.00
CA TYR A 91 4.97 9.74 11.32
C TYR A 91 4.44 10.95 12.12
N GLN A 92 4.28 12.12 11.48
CA GLN A 92 3.74 13.31 12.13
C GLN A 92 2.30 13.12 12.62
N MET A 93 1.51 12.31 11.90
CA MET A 93 0.16 11.95 12.29
C MET A 93 0.11 10.95 13.46
N GLY A 94 1.24 10.38 13.87
CA GLY A 94 1.30 9.37 14.94
C GLY A 94 0.98 7.95 14.50
N LEU A 95 0.97 7.66 13.19
CA LEU A 95 0.87 6.28 12.71
C LEU A 95 2.17 5.52 13.00
N THR A 96 2.04 4.25 13.39
CA THR A 96 3.19 3.41 13.72
C THR A 96 3.73 2.72 12.48
N TYR A 97 4.99 2.99 12.13
CA TYR A 97 5.67 2.36 11.00
C TYR A 97 5.87 0.87 11.22
N ARG A 98 5.50 0.06 10.22
CA ARG A 98 5.72 -1.39 10.24
C ARG A 98 6.87 -1.77 9.33
N ARG A 99 6.69 -1.61 8.03
CA ARG A 99 7.72 -1.96 7.03
C ARG A 99 7.53 -1.15 5.76
N GLN A 100 8.62 -1.00 5.01
CA GLN A 100 8.59 -0.67 3.60
C GLN A 100 8.77 -1.97 2.82
N ILE A 101 7.79 -2.27 1.98
CA ILE A 101 7.78 -3.39 1.06
C ILE A 101 8.35 -2.90 -0.27
N ILE A 102 9.19 -3.73 -0.90
CA ILE A 102 9.78 -3.43 -2.19
C ILE A 102 9.19 -4.40 -3.20
N TRP A 103 8.36 -3.89 -4.10
CA TRP A 103 7.88 -4.61 -5.26
C TRP A 103 8.94 -4.51 -6.34
N TYR A 104 9.67 -5.59 -6.57
CA TYR A 104 10.76 -5.65 -7.53
C TYR A 104 10.31 -6.29 -8.85
N TYR A 105 10.74 -5.69 -9.96
CA TYR A 105 10.50 -6.15 -11.32
C TYR A 105 11.81 -6.60 -11.96
N GLU A 106 11.88 -7.82 -12.47
CA GLU A 106 13.09 -8.33 -13.14
C GLU A 106 13.34 -7.63 -14.49
N ASN A 107 12.28 -7.35 -15.25
CA ASN A 107 12.37 -6.76 -16.59
C ASN A 107 11.70 -5.37 -16.63
N GLY A 108 12.30 -4.37 -15.99
CA GLY A 108 11.74 -3.01 -16.01
C GLY A 108 12.09 -2.24 -17.28
N PHE A 109 11.12 -1.48 -17.80
CA PHE A 109 11.27 -0.63 -18.99
C PHE A 109 11.90 0.75 -18.69
N ALA A 110 12.79 0.80 -17.68
CA ALA A 110 13.29 2.06 -17.16
C ALA A 110 14.36 2.66 -18.11
N GLY A 111 14.07 3.80 -18.73
CA GLY A 111 14.92 4.45 -19.74
C GLY A 111 16.10 5.28 -19.20
N TYR A 112 16.54 5.06 -17.96
CA TYR A 112 17.59 5.86 -17.35
C TYR A 112 18.95 5.61 -18.02
N ARG A 113 19.64 6.68 -18.45
CA ARG A 113 20.97 6.60 -19.08
C ARG A 113 22.12 7.13 -18.22
N ARG A 114 21.82 7.89 -17.17
CA ARG A 114 22.80 8.56 -16.28
C ARG A 114 22.59 8.21 -14.81
N SER A 115 21.83 7.15 -14.52
CA SER A 115 21.54 6.68 -13.17
C SER A 115 21.20 5.19 -13.21
N LEU A 116 21.12 4.58 -12.03
CA LEU A 116 20.61 3.23 -11.88
C LEU A 116 19.16 3.15 -12.37
N ALA A 117 18.81 2.03 -12.99
CA ALA A 117 17.46 1.79 -13.46
C ALA A 117 16.50 1.55 -12.29
N ALA A 118 15.33 2.20 -12.33
CA ALA A 118 14.28 1.99 -11.35
C ALA A 118 13.50 0.70 -11.66
N HIS A 119 13.92 -0.42 -11.08
CA HIS A 119 13.30 -1.73 -11.21
C HIS A 119 12.42 -2.10 -10.01
N TYR A 120 11.91 -1.11 -9.28
CA TYR A 120 11.06 -1.38 -8.13
C TYR A 120 10.09 -0.25 -7.83
N GLU A 121 9.00 -0.60 -7.15
CA GLU A 121 8.07 0.32 -6.51
C GLU A 121 8.04 0.06 -4.99
N PRO A 122 8.28 1.10 -4.17
CA PRO A 122 8.11 0.99 -2.73
C PRO A 122 6.64 1.10 -2.31
N LEU A 123 6.28 0.30 -1.31
CA LEU A 123 4.97 0.29 -0.67
C LEU A 123 5.18 0.49 0.83
N LEU A 124 4.67 1.58 1.39
CA LEU A 124 4.72 1.81 2.83
C LEU A 124 3.63 1.01 3.54
N TRP A 125 3.95 0.49 4.72
CA TRP A 125 3.00 -0.14 5.62
C TRP A 125 3.12 0.47 7.02
N PHE A 126 2.02 1.05 7.49
CA PHE A 126 1.83 1.59 8.83
C PHE A 126 0.57 1.00 9.47
N SER A 127 0.40 1.20 10.78
CA SER A 127 -0.85 0.91 11.48
C SER A 127 -1.26 2.07 12.39
N LYS A 128 -2.52 2.07 12.79
CA LYS A 128 -3.06 3.01 13.79
C LYS A 128 -2.84 2.48 15.20
N GLY A 129 -1.80 2.98 15.87
CA GLY A 129 -1.36 2.50 17.18
C GLY A 129 -0.39 1.32 17.12
N GLU A 130 0.03 0.86 18.30
CA GLU A 130 1.09 -0.15 18.48
C GLU A 130 0.62 -1.60 18.27
N ASP A 131 -0.62 -1.91 18.62
CA ASP A 131 -1.23 -3.19 18.27
C ASP A 131 -1.67 -3.17 16.80
N TYR A 132 -1.58 -4.30 16.10
CA TYR A 132 -2.04 -4.42 14.72
C TYR A 132 -2.28 -5.88 14.33
N THR A 133 -3.20 -6.10 13.39
CA THR A 133 -3.44 -7.44 12.82
C THR A 133 -2.42 -7.74 11.73
N TYR A 134 -1.72 -8.88 11.84
CA TYR A 134 -0.85 -9.39 10.78
C TYR A 134 -0.88 -10.92 10.76
N ASP A 135 -1.39 -11.46 9.66
CA ASP A 135 -1.30 -12.88 9.39
C ASP A 135 0.07 -13.20 8.77
N PRO A 136 0.86 -14.10 9.38
CA PRO A 136 2.19 -14.43 8.88
C PRO A 136 2.15 -15.01 7.47
N ILE A 137 2.68 -14.26 6.51
CA ILE A 137 2.87 -14.75 5.15
C ILE A 137 4.20 -15.49 5.10
N ARG A 138 4.15 -16.77 4.73
CA ARG A 138 5.34 -17.64 4.62
C ARG A 138 5.60 -18.03 3.18
N GLU A 139 6.87 -18.29 2.90
CA GLU A 139 7.39 -18.72 1.61
C GLU A 139 8.29 -19.95 1.83
N PRO A 140 8.40 -20.83 0.82
CA PRO A 140 9.38 -21.89 0.86
C PRO A 140 10.78 -21.35 1.18
N TYR A 141 11.55 -22.14 1.92
CA TYR A 141 12.95 -21.84 2.15
C TYR A 141 13.72 -21.86 0.83
N LYS A 142 14.51 -20.82 0.55
CA LYS A 142 15.29 -20.73 -0.69
C LYS A 142 16.42 -21.77 -0.77
N SER A 143 16.91 -22.25 0.36
CA SER A 143 17.98 -23.25 0.44
C SER A 143 17.56 -24.37 1.38
N THR A 144 17.26 -25.53 0.81
CA THR A 144 16.97 -26.77 1.54
C THR A 144 18.24 -27.36 2.16
N GLU A 145 19.41 -27.15 1.55
CA GLU A 145 20.72 -27.60 2.09
C GLU A 145 21.07 -26.95 3.43
N ARG A 146 20.75 -25.66 3.60
CA ARG A 146 20.94 -24.98 4.89
C ARG A 146 20.04 -25.52 6.00
N LEU A 147 18.91 -26.13 5.65
CA LEU A 147 18.00 -26.75 6.63
C LEU A 147 18.53 -28.07 7.18
N LYS A 148 19.49 -28.71 6.49
CA LYS A 148 20.10 -29.96 6.95
C LYS A 148 21.03 -29.78 8.15
N HIS A 149 21.50 -28.55 8.40
CA HIS A 149 22.44 -28.24 9.46
C HIS A 149 21.69 -27.62 10.65
N LYS A 150 21.95 -28.14 11.87
CA LYS A 150 21.38 -27.57 13.10
C LYS A 150 21.91 -26.17 13.32
N ILE A 151 21.01 -25.20 13.45
CA ILE A 151 21.35 -23.82 13.81
C ILE A 151 21.06 -23.67 15.30
N THR A 152 22.11 -23.54 16.12
CA THR A 152 21.97 -23.25 17.55
C THR A 152 22.37 -21.81 17.81
N LYS A 153 21.48 -21.03 18.44
CA LYS A 153 21.77 -19.65 18.87
C LYS A 153 21.36 -19.48 20.32
N ASN A 154 22.28 -19.02 21.17
CA ASN A 154 22.07 -18.84 22.61
C ASN A 154 21.51 -20.10 23.30
N GLY A 155 22.04 -21.28 22.95
CA GLY A 155 21.60 -22.56 23.50
C GLY A 155 20.24 -23.07 23.01
N LYS A 156 19.49 -22.28 22.22
CA LYS A 156 18.24 -22.73 21.58
C LYS A 156 18.53 -23.26 20.18
N VAL A 157 18.07 -24.48 19.92
CA VAL A 157 18.08 -25.08 18.59
C VAL A 157 16.94 -24.47 17.79
N TRP A 158 17.27 -23.83 16.68
CA TRP A 158 16.29 -23.31 15.75
C TRP A 158 15.76 -24.45 14.87
N THR A 159 14.44 -24.56 14.78
CA THR A 159 13.74 -25.52 13.92
C THR A 159 12.99 -24.76 12.82
N PRO A 160 13.07 -25.22 11.56
CA PRO A 160 12.30 -24.61 10.48
C PRO A 160 10.80 -24.78 10.72
N HIS A 161 10.03 -23.76 10.34
CA HIS A 161 8.58 -23.83 10.38
C HIS A 161 8.08 -24.71 9.23
N PRO A 162 7.07 -25.58 9.42
CA PRO A 162 6.60 -26.50 8.40
C PRO A 162 6.12 -25.78 7.12
N GLU A 163 5.48 -24.62 7.28
CA GLU A 163 4.98 -23.79 6.16
C GLU A 163 6.04 -22.88 5.52
N GLY A 164 7.30 -22.98 5.95
CA GLY A 164 8.40 -22.19 5.38
C GLY A 164 8.81 -20.95 6.19
N ARG A 165 9.73 -20.17 5.62
CA ARG A 165 10.22 -18.92 6.22
C ARG A 165 9.20 -17.81 6.11
N LEU A 166 9.26 -16.82 6.99
CA LEU A 166 8.51 -15.58 6.77
C LEU A 166 8.94 -14.91 5.46
N ALA A 167 7.96 -14.34 4.75
CA ALA A 167 8.17 -13.64 3.50
C ALA A 167 9.14 -12.46 3.67
N SER A 168 10.00 -12.23 2.68
CA SER A 168 10.95 -11.12 2.71
C SER A 168 10.30 -9.82 2.26
N ARG A 169 10.86 -8.68 2.72
CA ARG A 169 10.37 -7.34 2.35
C ARG A 169 10.51 -7.04 0.86
N SER A 170 11.49 -7.65 0.19
CA SER A 170 11.63 -7.63 -1.27
C SER A 170 10.87 -8.81 -1.85
N ARG A 171 9.90 -8.54 -2.72
CA ARG A 171 9.22 -9.58 -3.48
C ARG A 171 9.46 -9.35 -4.97
N SER A 172 10.12 -10.30 -5.61
CA SER A 172 10.09 -10.47 -7.05
C SER A 172 8.71 -11.04 -7.38
N LEU A 173 7.74 -10.15 -7.58
CA LEU A 173 6.44 -10.55 -8.11
C LEU A 173 6.54 -10.45 -9.62
N SER A 174 6.98 -11.53 -10.25
CA SER A 174 6.59 -11.81 -11.63
C SER A 174 5.10 -12.18 -11.62
N MET A 175 4.22 -11.23 -11.29
CA MET A 175 2.79 -11.45 -11.46
C MET A 175 2.46 -11.15 -12.92
N PRO A 176 1.98 -12.13 -13.70
CA PRO A 176 1.22 -11.82 -14.90
C PRO A 176 0.12 -10.85 -14.49
N ARG A 177 -0.13 -9.83 -15.32
CA ARG A 177 -1.11 -8.76 -15.09
C ARG A 177 -2.56 -9.26 -14.89
N GLU A 178 -2.78 -10.56 -15.04
CA GLU A 178 -4.05 -11.27 -15.16
C GLU A 178 -4.59 -11.84 -13.84
N GLU A 179 -3.75 -12.13 -12.84
CA GLU A 179 -4.18 -12.82 -11.61
C GLU A 179 -4.17 -11.89 -10.38
N ARG A 180 -5.21 -11.06 -10.27
CA ARG A 180 -5.52 -10.34 -9.03
C ARG A 180 -6.35 -11.28 -8.13
N PRO A 181 -5.90 -11.61 -6.90
CA PRO A 181 -6.70 -12.43 -6.00
C PRO A 181 -8.04 -11.74 -5.69
N HIS A 182 -9.14 -12.43 -5.97
CA HIS A 182 -10.50 -11.90 -5.86
C HIS A 182 -11.01 -11.84 -4.42
N THR A 183 -10.31 -12.41 -3.44
CA THR A 183 -10.78 -12.55 -2.07
C THR A 183 -9.70 -12.18 -1.05
N LEU A 184 -10.02 -11.19 -0.21
CA LEU A 184 -9.32 -10.82 1.01
C LEU A 184 -10.42 -10.86 2.10
N PRO A 185 -10.27 -11.63 3.18
CA PRO A 185 -11.35 -11.93 4.13
C PRO A 185 -11.53 -10.88 5.24
N VAL A 186 -11.29 -9.60 4.97
CA VAL A 186 -11.35 -8.51 5.96
C VAL A 186 -12.09 -7.31 5.37
N SER A 187 -12.67 -6.45 6.22
CA SER A 187 -13.29 -5.20 5.79
C SER A 187 -12.22 -4.24 5.27
N ALA A 188 -11.79 -4.52 4.04
CA ALA A 188 -10.67 -3.88 3.37
C ALA A 188 -11.22 -2.77 2.49
N LEU A 189 -10.83 -1.55 2.83
CA LEU A 189 -11.07 -0.37 2.02
C LEU A 189 -9.89 -0.20 1.05
N SER A 190 -10.11 -0.50 -0.22
CA SER A 190 -9.18 -0.05 -1.24
C SER A 190 -9.57 1.37 -1.61
N VAL A 191 -8.70 2.35 -1.37
CA VAL A 191 -8.85 3.72 -1.84
C VAL A 191 -7.91 3.90 -3.03
N SER A 192 -8.39 3.69 -4.25
CA SER A 192 -7.68 4.22 -5.41
C SER A 192 -8.01 5.71 -5.47
N CYS A 193 -7.01 6.56 -5.22
CA CYS A 193 -7.19 8.02 -5.15
C CYS A 193 -6.85 8.62 -6.52
N ASP A 194 -7.79 8.69 -7.46
CA ASP A 194 -7.71 9.64 -8.57
C ASP A 194 -8.68 10.80 -8.27
N ASN A 195 -8.18 12.04 -8.31
CA ASN A 195 -8.95 13.25 -8.00
C ASN A 195 -10.02 13.50 -9.08
N PRO A 196 -11.29 13.82 -8.76
CA PRO A 196 -12.37 13.87 -9.72
C PRO A 196 -12.89 15.29 -9.85
N ILE A 197 -12.53 15.88 -10.96
CA ILE A 197 -13.44 16.76 -11.64
C ILE A 197 -13.52 16.15 -13.04
N THR A 198 -14.66 15.48 -13.32
CA THR A 198 -15.28 15.11 -14.62
C THR A 198 -14.74 13.97 -15.54
N LEU A 199 -15.38 12.77 -15.45
CA LEU A 199 -15.69 11.76 -16.51
C LEU A 199 -14.54 11.05 -17.31
N PRO A 200 -14.82 9.95 -18.06
CA PRO A 200 -15.60 8.73 -17.80
C PRO A 200 -14.72 7.45 -17.82
N THR A 201 -13.39 7.55 -17.79
CA THR A 201 -12.49 6.40 -18.04
C THR A 201 -11.34 6.22 -17.04
N SER A 202 -11.17 7.08 -16.03
CA SER A 202 -10.31 6.79 -14.88
C SER A 202 -11.12 6.12 -13.77
N ARG A 203 -10.70 4.93 -13.34
CA ARG A 203 -11.39 4.14 -12.33
C ARG A 203 -10.90 4.54 -10.94
N THR A 204 -11.36 5.67 -10.41
CA THR A 204 -11.32 5.91 -8.96
C THR A 204 -12.27 4.91 -8.31
N ALA A 205 -11.74 4.03 -7.47
CA ALA A 205 -12.55 3.06 -6.75
C ALA A 205 -12.24 3.09 -5.27
N LEU A 206 -13.17 3.65 -4.50
CA LEU A 206 -13.33 3.33 -3.10
C LEU A 206 -14.06 1.98 -3.01
N ARG A 207 -13.32 0.89 -2.85
CA ARG A 207 -13.90 -0.44 -2.64
C ARG A 207 -13.95 -0.69 -1.15
N VAL A 208 -15.11 -0.43 -0.55
CA VAL A 208 -15.42 -0.90 0.81
C VAL A 208 -15.76 -2.39 0.67
N ARG A 209 -14.95 -3.31 1.20
CA ARG A 209 -15.31 -4.74 1.25
C ARG A 209 -16.01 -5.10 2.54
#